data_AF-A0AA39ZZ84-F1
#
_entry.id   AF-A0AA39ZZ84-F1
#
_cell.length_a   1.000
_cell.length_b   1.000
_cell.length_c   1.000
_cell.angle_alpha   90.00
_cell.angle_beta   90.00
_cell.angle_gamma   90.00
#
_symmetry.space_group_name_H-M   'P 1'
#
loop_
_entity.id
_entity.type
_entity.pdbx_description
1 polymer ?
#
loop_
_entity_poly.entity_id
_entity_poly.type
_entity_poly.pdbx_seq_one_letter_code
_entity_poly.pdbx_strand_id
1 'polypeptide(L)'
;MSWFRITLHRSAIGLPKRTRGVLMALGLRRRNQTVFHPVEAQFAGMILKVKELVLVDEVAAPLTPAEVKAERTPDAGFYVETRGPAPASQVALLATPVVSGFGRLPPRAAGSIGDFASEVAKATGRKVRL
;
A
#
# COMPACT_ATOMS: atom_id res chain seq x y z
N MET A 1 -16.00 17.73 4.37
CA MET A 1 -16.89 16.57 4.20
C MET A 1 -16.46 15.52 5.21
N SER A 2 -17.33 15.01 6.06
CA SER A 2 -16.95 13.97 7.03
C SER A 2 -17.22 12.57 6.48
N TRP A 3 -16.57 11.58 7.09
CA TRP A 3 -16.58 10.17 6.71
C TRP A 3 -16.87 9.31 7.93
N PHE A 4 -17.60 8.21 7.73
CA PHE A 4 -17.76 7.16 8.73
C PHE A 4 -16.60 6.17 8.63
N ARG A 5 -15.83 6.04 9.72
CA ARG A 5 -14.93 4.91 9.95
C ARG A 5 -15.73 3.80 10.62
N ILE A 6 -16.06 2.76 9.86
CA ILE A 6 -16.88 1.64 10.34
C ILE A 6 -15.97 0.44 10.57
N THR A 7 -15.98 -0.08 11.80
CA THR A 7 -15.22 -1.26 12.20
C THR A 7 -16.16 -2.38 12.60
N LEU A 8 -16.01 -3.57 12.01
CA LEU A 8 -16.79 -4.74 12.45
C LEU A 8 -16.21 -5.31 13.74
N HIS A 9 -16.81 -5.01 14.88
CA HIS A 9 -16.34 -5.47 16.19
C HIS A 9 -16.86 -6.86 16.54
N ARG A 10 -18.14 -7.16 16.23
CA ARG A 10 -18.74 -8.48 16.48
C ARG A 10 -19.04 -9.22 15.19
N SER A 11 -18.94 -10.55 15.22
CA SER A 11 -19.16 -11.39 14.04
C SER A 11 -20.67 -11.58 13.76
N ALA A 12 -20.99 -11.83 12.49
CA ALA A 12 -22.36 -12.11 12.05
C ALA A 12 -22.72 -13.61 12.07
N ILE A 13 -22.01 -14.40 12.88
CA ILE A 13 -22.31 -15.83 13.03
C ILE A 13 -23.66 -16.00 13.74
N GLY A 14 -24.46 -16.97 13.31
CA GLY A 14 -25.81 -17.18 13.85
C GLY A 14 -26.86 -16.11 13.51
N LEU A 15 -26.48 -15.00 12.85
CA LEU A 15 -27.43 -13.94 12.47
C LEU A 15 -28.16 -14.23 11.15
N PRO A 16 -29.37 -13.68 10.96
CA PRO A 16 -30.15 -13.83 9.73
C PRO A 16 -29.41 -13.37 8.47
N LYS A 17 -29.77 -13.95 7.32
CA LYS A 17 -29.21 -13.61 6.00
C LYS A 17 -29.36 -12.12 5.66
N ARG A 18 -30.43 -11.48 6.13
CA ARG A 18 -30.67 -10.05 5.93
C ARG A 18 -29.58 -9.18 6.57
N THR A 19 -29.20 -9.46 7.82
CA THR A 19 -28.14 -8.75 8.55
C THR A 19 -26.78 -8.98 7.87
N ARG A 20 -26.50 -10.23 7.45
CA ARG A 20 -25.29 -10.54 6.67
C ARG A 20 -25.25 -9.78 5.33
N GLY A 21 -26.38 -9.65 4.66
CA GLY A 21 -26.49 -8.88 3.41
C GLY A 21 -26.14 -7.41 3.59
N VAL A 22 -26.58 -6.78 4.69
CA VAL A 22 -26.24 -5.38 5.00
C VAL A 22 -24.74 -5.22 5.25
N LEU A 23 -24.12 -6.13 6.02
CA LEU A 23 -22.67 -6.10 6.25
C LEU A 23 -21.87 -6.29 4.96
N MET A 24 -22.33 -7.18 4.06
CA MET A 24 -21.72 -7.36 2.75
C MET A 24 -21.85 -6.11 1.87
N ALA A 25 -22.99 -5.43 1.90
CA ALA A 25 -23.20 -4.17 1.19
C ALA A 25 -22.29 -3.03 1.70
N LEU A 26 -22.04 -3.00 3.01
CA LEU A 26 -21.06 -2.09 3.63
C LEU A 26 -19.60 -2.46 3.33
N GLY A 27 -19.32 -3.66 2.79
CA GLY A 27 -17.97 -4.14 2.50
C GLY A 27 -17.27 -4.84 3.69
N LEU A 28 -17.99 -5.11 4.78
CA LEU A 28 -17.47 -5.77 5.97
C LEU A 28 -17.57 -7.29 5.85
N ARG A 29 -16.46 -7.93 5.50
CA ARG A 29 -16.36 -9.39 5.30
C ARG A 29 -15.74 -10.12 6.49
N ARG A 30 -14.75 -9.51 7.15
CA ARG A 30 -13.99 -10.11 8.26
C ARG A 30 -14.13 -9.26 9.52
N ARG A 31 -14.02 -9.89 10.69
CA ARG A 31 -13.99 -9.18 11.98
C ARG A 31 -12.75 -8.27 12.03
N ASN A 32 -12.88 -7.13 12.71
CA ASN A 32 -11.87 -6.06 12.83
C ASN A 32 -11.44 -5.44 11.48
N GLN A 33 -12.24 -5.65 10.43
CA GLN A 33 -12.09 -4.92 9.18
C GLN A 33 -12.67 -3.52 9.33
N THR A 34 -11.91 -2.53 8.86
CA THR A 34 -12.27 -1.12 8.85
C THR A 34 -12.58 -0.68 7.42
N VAL A 35 -13.71 -0.01 7.21
CA VAL A 35 -14.12 0.55 5.91
C VAL A 35 -14.55 2.00 6.11
N PHE A 36 -14.28 2.84 5.11
CA PHE A 36 -14.66 4.25 5.10
C PHE A 36 -15.77 4.51 4.10
N HIS A 37 -16.83 5.17 4.54
CA HIS A 37 -17.95 5.61 3.71
C HIS A 37 -18.25 7.10 3.94
N PRO A 38 -18.73 7.84 2.93
CA PRO A 38 -19.13 9.23 3.13
C PRO A 38 -20.33 9.32 4.08
N VAL A 39 -20.46 10.46 4.76
CA VAL A 39 -21.62 10.72 5.63
C VAL A 39 -22.85 11.04 4.78
N GLU A 40 -23.58 9.98 4.40
CA GLU A 40 -24.85 10.06 3.67
C GLU A 40 -25.94 9.27 4.40
N ALA A 41 -27.21 9.66 4.21
CA ALA A 41 -28.36 9.04 4.86
C ALA A 41 -28.50 7.54 4.53
N GLN A 42 -28.10 7.11 3.34
CA GLN A 42 -28.10 5.70 2.93
C GLN A 42 -27.18 4.86 3.81
N PHE A 43 -25.94 5.32 4.03
CA PHE A 43 -24.97 4.62 4.87
C PHE A 43 -25.40 4.65 6.34
N ALA A 44 -25.90 5.78 6.84
CA ALA A 44 -26.44 5.88 8.19
C ALA A 44 -27.58 4.88 8.44
N GLY A 45 -28.52 4.75 7.49
CA GLY A 45 -29.61 3.78 7.58
C GLY A 45 -29.15 2.31 7.54
N MET A 46 -28.07 2.01 6.82
CA MET A 46 -27.45 0.68 6.84
C MET A 46 -26.75 0.40 8.17
N ILE A 47 -26.00 1.36 8.69
CA ILE A 47 -25.30 1.27 9.97
C ILE A 47 -26.30 1.00 11.11
N LEU A 48 -27.42 1.74 11.15
CA LEU A 48 -28.44 1.58 12.20
C LEU A 48 -29.05 0.17 12.26
N LYS A 49 -29.08 -0.57 11.14
CA LYS A 49 -29.55 -1.97 11.09
C LYS A 49 -28.55 -2.96 11.69
N VAL A 50 -27.29 -2.58 11.85
CA VAL A 50 -26.19 -3.45 12.32
C VAL A 50 -25.40 -2.81 13.47
N LYS A 51 -25.99 -1.82 14.16
CA LYS A 51 -25.32 -1.01 15.20
C LYS A 51 -24.79 -1.84 16.37
N GLU A 52 -25.33 -3.03 16.59
CA GLU A 52 -24.89 -3.96 17.64
C GLU A 52 -23.62 -4.73 17.27
N LEU A 53 -23.19 -4.66 15.99
CA LEU A 53 -22.03 -5.37 15.45
C LEU A 53 -20.87 -4.44 15.11
N VAL A 54 -21.15 -3.17 14.83
CA VAL A 54 -20.17 -2.20 14.32
C VAL A 54 -19.82 -1.14 15.36
N LEU A 55 -18.58 -0.70 15.32
CA LEU A 55 -18.12 0.55 15.95
C LEU A 55 -18.00 1.60 14.85
N VAL A 56 -18.47 2.82 15.13
CA VAL A 56 -18.54 3.91 14.15
C VAL A 56 -17.91 5.15 14.77
N ASP A 57 -16.90 5.67 14.08
CA ASP A 57 -16.26 6.94 14.40
C ASP A 57 -16.43 7.89 13.20
N GLU A 58 -16.55 9.19 13.48
CA GLU A 58 -16.54 10.22 12.45
C GLU A 58 -15.10 10.72 12.22
N VAL A 59 -14.67 10.77 10.96
CA VAL A 59 -13.32 11.16 10.57
C VAL A 59 -13.38 12.21 9.46
N ALA A 60 -12.44 13.15 9.44
CA ALA A 60 -12.40 14.22 8.44
C ALA A 60 -12.08 13.71 7.02
N ALA A 61 -11.28 12.65 6.90
CA ALA A 61 -10.84 12.08 5.63
C ALA A 61 -10.78 10.54 5.69
N PRO A 62 -11.01 9.84 4.57
CA PRO A 62 -10.85 8.39 4.50
C PRO A 62 -9.36 8.04 4.41
N LEU A 63 -8.96 6.98 5.10
CA LEU A 63 -7.60 6.44 4.99
C LEU A 63 -7.54 5.36 3.90
N THR A 64 -6.44 5.34 3.15
CA THR A 64 -6.20 4.26 2.19
C THR A 64 -5.82 2.96 2.92
N PRO A 65 -6.04 1.78 2.31
CA PRO A 65 -5.65 0.51 2.95
C PRO A 65 -4.15 0.43 3.32
N ALA A 66 -3.30 1.12 2.56
CA ALA A 66 -1.87 1.22 2.84
C ALA A 66 -1.60 2.06 4.10
N GLU A 67 -2.27 3.21 4.25
CA GLU A 67 -2.18 4.05 5.45
C GLU A 67 -2.71 3.33 6.69
N VAL A 68 -3.87 2.67 6.59
CA VAL A 68 -4.42 1.86 7.68
C VAL A 68 -3.47 0.75 8.10
N LYS A 69 -2.72 0.15 7.15
CA LYS A 69 -1.70 -0.84 7.44
C LYS A 69 -0.47 -0.20 8.09
N ALA A 70 -0.04 0.96 7.60
CA ALA A 70 1.10 1.70 8.14
C ALA A 70 0.85 2.13 9.60
N GLU A 71 -0.35 2.63 9.92
CA GLU A 71 -0.75 2.99 11.29
C GLU A 71 -0.63 1.81 12.27
N ARG A 72 -0.82 0.57 11.77
CA ARG A 72 -0.71 -0.67 12.56
C ARG A 72 0.70 -1.26 12.58
N THR A 73 1.59 -0.79 11.72
CA THR A 73 2.94 -1.36 11.58
C THR A 73 3.87 -0.62 12.53
N PRO A 74 4.44 -1.30 13.55
CA PRO A 74 5.43 -0.68 14.43
C PRO A 74 6.75 -0.41 13.69
N ASP A 75 7.62 0.38 14.30
CA ASP A 75 8.98 0.57 13.81
C ASP A 75 9.71 -0.78 13.71
N ALA A 76 10.46 -0.97 12.63
CA ALA A 76 11.12 -2.23 12.34
C ALA A 76 12.14 -2.64 13.42
N GLY A 77 12.75 -1.67 14.12
CA GLY A 77 13.74 -1.90 15.17
C GLY A 77 15.11 -2.37 14.65
N PHE A 78 15.28 -2.52 13.34
CA PHE A 78 16.55 -2.82 12.69
C PHE A 78 16.72 -1.97 11.43
N TYR A 79 17.97 -1.70 11.06
CA TYR A 79 18.31 -1.13 9.76
C TYR A 79 19.22 -2.13 9.03
N VAL A 80 18.98 -2.33 7.73
CA VAL A 80 19.78 -3.25 6.92
C VAL A 80 20.98 -2.48 6.38
N GLU A 81 22.16 -2.78 6.92
CA GLU A 81 23.41 -2.32 6.32
C GLU A 81 23.64 -3.04 5.00
N THR A 82 23.90 -2.28 3.93
CA THR A 82 24.33 -2.88 2.67
C THR A 82 25.76 -3.36 2.85
N ARG A 83 26.01 -4.68 2.72
CA ARG A 83 27.38 -5.17 2.62
C ARG A 83 28.03 -4.48 1.43
N GLY A 84 29.24 -3.95 1.63
CA GLY A 84 30.03 -3.38 0.53
C GLY A 84 30.09 -4.34 -0.67
N PRO A 85 30.33 -3.83 -1.89
CA PRO A 85 30.35 -4.65 -3.09
C PRO A 85 31.23 -5.89 -2.85
N ALA A 86 30.70 -7.06 -3.21
CA ALA A 86 31.44 -8.31 -3.11
C ALA A 86 32.83 -8.11 -3.75
N PRO A 87 33.92 -8.63 -3.14
CA PRO A 87 35.25 -8.43 -3.70
C PRO A 87 35.26 -8.93 -5.15
N ALA A 88 35.65 -8.04 -6.07
CA ALA A 88 35.73 -8.28 -7.50
C ALA A 88 36.90 -9.21 -7.88
N SER A 89 37.06 -10.33 -7.16
CA SER A 89 38.08 -11.33 -7.40
C SER A 89 37.44 -12.71 -7.30
N GLN A 90 36.88 -13.18 -8.42
CA GLN A 90 37.01 -14.57 -8.94
C GLN A 90 35.92 -15.00 -9.96
N VAL A 91 34.90 -14.19 -10.27
CA VAL A 91 33.83 -14.64 -11.20
C VAL A 91 34.03 -14.16 -12.66
N ALA A 92 35.07 -13.37 -12.96
CA ALA A 92 35.30 -12.80 -14.29
C ALA A 92 35.95 -13.74 -15.34
N LEU A 93 36.06 -15.05 -15.10
CA LEU A 93 36.74 -15.97 -16.03
C LEU A 93 35.87 -17.05 -16.70
N LEU A 94 34.56 -17.13 -16.44
CA LEU A 94 33.73 -18.22 -17.02
C LEU A 94 32.41 -17.78 -17.68
N ALA A 95 32.19 -16.49 -17.93
CA ALA A 95 31.00 -16.04 -18.66
C ALA A 95 31.36 -15.58 -20.08
N THR A 96 31.61 -16.53 -20.97
CA THR A 96 31.43 -16.32 -22.41
C THR A 96 29.95 -16.00 -22.67
N PRO A 97 29.61 -14.90 -23.37
CA PRO A 97 28.22 -14.61 -23.70
C PRO A 97 27.78 -15.50 -24.87
N VAL A 98 26.98 -16.53 -24.58
CA VAL A 98 26.09 -17.12 -25.59
C VAL A 98 24.90 -16.17 -25.76
N VAL A 99 24.78 -15.63 -26.95
CA VAL A 99 23.67 -14.77 -27.40
C VAL A 99 22.35 -15.55 -27.39
N SER A 100 21.40 -15.11 -26.56
CA SER A 100 19.95 -15.20 -26.81
C SER A 100 19.32 -14.05 -25.99
N GLY A 101 18.53 -13.12 -26.53
CA GLY A 101 17.51 -13.21 -27.55
C GLY A 101 16.16 -13.04 -26.87
N PHE A 102 15.45 -11.93 -27.18
CA PHE A 102 14.09 -11.53 -26.75
C PHE A 102 13.94 -10.95 -25.32
N GLY A 103 13.30 -9.81 -25.05
CA GLY A 103 12.57 -8.85 -25.88
C GLY A 103 11.78 -7.85 -25.00
N ARG A 104 11.71 -6.58 -25.48
CA ARG A 104 10.80 -5.45 -25.15
C ARG A 104 10.78 -4.86 -23.72
N LEU A 105 11.41 -3.70 -23.58
CA LEU A 105 10.99 -2.63 -22.64
C LEU A 105 9.82 -1.82 -23.26
N PRO A 106 8.82 -1.36 -22.49
CA PRO A 106 7.78 -0.45 -23.00
C PRO A 106 8.32 0.98 -23.22
N PRO A 107 7.74 1.76 -24.14
CA PRO A 107 8.17 3.14 -24.42
C PRO A 107 7.39 4.16 -23.59
N ARG A 108 8.09 5.03 -22.84
CA ARG A 108 7.68 6.39 -22.41
C ARG A 108 8.72 6.94 -21.42
N ALA A 109 9.06 8.23 -21.36
CA ALA A 109 8.67 9.42 -22.08
C ALA A 109 9.89 10.36 -22.10
N ALA A 110 9.96 11.24 -23.09
CA ALA A 110 11.07 12.14 -23.35
C ALA A 110 11.37 13.07 -22.15
N GLY A 111 12.47 12.81 -21.47
CA GLY A 111 13.21 13.71 -20.59
C GLY A 111 14.68 13.32 -20.72
N SER A 112 15.57 14.29 -20.89
CA SER A 112 16.94 14.02 -21.31
C SER A 112 17.69 13.19 -20.25
N ILE A 113 18.42 12.16 -20.69
CA ILE A 113 19.27 11.32 -19.81
C ILE A 113 20.34 12.16 -19.08
N GLY A 114 20.64 13.37 -19.57
CA GLY A 114 21.60 14.29 -18.97
C GLY A 114 21.11 14.95 -17.68
N ASP A 115 19.80 15.09 -17.48
CA ASP A 115 19.27 15.84 -16.32
C ASP A 115 19.37 15.01 -15.03
N PHE A 116 19.11 13.71 -15.10
CA PHE A 116 19.12 12.82 -13.94
C PHE A 116 20.52 12.63 -13.33
N ALA A 117 21.56 12.59 -14.18
CA ALA A 117 22.95 12.46 -13.71
C ALA A 117 23.44 13.73 -13.00
N SER A 118 22.98 14.91 -13.44
CA SER A 118 23.39 16.20 -12.87
C SER A 118 22.71 16.51 -11.53
N GLU A 119 21.48 16.02 -11.33
CA GLU A 119 20.72 16.18 -10.09
C GLU A 119 21.28 15.31 -8.96
N VAL A 120 21.67 14.07 -9.28
CA VAL A 120 22.35 13.16 -8.33
C VAL A 120 23.76 13.65 -7.98
N ALA A 121 24.48 14.27 -8.93
CA ALA A 121 25.82 14.80 -8.70
C ALA A 121 25.84 16.07 -7.81
N LYS A 122 24.81 16.93 -7.90
CA LYS A 122 24.70 18.13 -7.04
C LYS A 122 24.44 17.80 -5.57
N ALA A 123 23.76 16.70 -5.26
CA ALA A 123 23.46 16.30 -3.88
C ALA A 123 24.62 15.57 -3.16
N THR A 124 25.57 14.99 -3.91
CA THR A 124 26.60 14.09 -3.35
C THR A 124 28.04 14.57 -3.50
N GLY A 125 28.28 15.73 -4.11
CA GLY A 125 29.60 16.39 -4.12
C GLY A 125 30.74 15.61 -4.78
N ARG A 126 30.46 14.52 -5.50
CA ARG A 126 31.47 13.72 -6.21
C ARG A 126 31.32 13.88 -7.72
N LYS A 127 32.38 14.43 -8.32
CA LYS A 127 32.53 14.64 -9.76
C LYS A 127 32.70 13.28 -10.45
N VAL A 128 31.69 12.84 -11.21
CA VAL A 128 31.81 11.69 -12.12
C VAL A 128 32.38 12.20 -13.44
N ARG A 129 33.57 11.72 -13.83
CA ARG A 129 34.18 12.02 -15.14
C ARG A 129 33.75 10.93 -16.11
N LEU A 130 33.22 11.35 -17.28
CA LEU A 130 32.88 10.49 -18.43
C LEU A 130 34.10 9.69 -18.92
#